data_AF-A0AAD5EP66-F1
#
_entry.id   AF-A0AAD5EP66-F1
#
_cell.length_a   1.000
_cell.length_b   1.000
_cell.length_c   1.000
_cell.angle_alpha   90.00
_cell.angle_beta   90.00
_cell.angle_gamma   90.00
#
_symmetry.space_group_name_H-M   'P 1'
#
loop_
_entity.id
_entity.type
_entity.pdbx_description
1 polymer ?
#
loop_
_entity_poly.entity_id
_entity_poly.type
_entity_poly.pdbx_seq_one_letter_code
_entity_poly.pdbx_strand_id
1 'polypeptide(L)'
;MDLTSDLLPLGQEVALDYRQAMNWLCHLTLTHTRSRDQSCPLSNVGKLLDSFDALKDSLSPHLKDRQRCASIQDIQEHYSLELHRNFTLSTLCRPVLSRQVRQTLGTDDSALWLSRFQSALKMGVLAFVRLRSISNLATRSWAFVHNGLSSALSLAFTRHLDDSKDFGEIQAQLVKSLSEGDEDAGRFSAAHRKALKALKVLQDARTGELATTGQVGAVHCPNYAGDDVIFQEGMFDLPDSSMLGVDDWLRTFDFDAFSPLDAYNFIMSDQAPAGPNAGTWAET
;
A
#
# COMPACT_ATOMS: atom_id res chain seq x y z
N MET A 1 -11.17 23.68 19.73
CA MET A 1 -11.98 24.23 18.63
C MET A 1 -12.70 23.06 17.99
N ASP A 2 -14.02 23.13 17.99
CA ASP A 2 -14.87 22.08 17.42
C ASP A 2 -14.93 22.27 15.90
N LEU A 3 -14.15 21.48 15.16
CA LEU A 3 -14.03 21.55 13.69
C LEU A 3 -15.31 21.08 12.96
N THR A 4 -16.37 20.72 13.70
CA THR A 4 -17.62 20.19 13.15
C THR A 4 -18.60 21.29 12.76
N SER A 5 -18.51 22.51 13.31
CA SER A 5 -19.46 23.60 13.05
C SER A 5 -19.48 24.07 11.60
N ASP A 6 -18.37 23.87 10.88
CA ASP A 6 -18.15 24.37 9.52
C ASP A 6 -18.44 23.29 8.46
N LEU A 7 -18.79 22.07 8.88
CA LEU A 7 -19.06 20.95 8.00
C LEU A 7 -20.56 20.70 7.87
N LEU A 8 -21.03 20.49 6.64
CA LEU A 8 -22.40 20.04 6.39
C LEU A 8 -22.62 18.67 7.01
N PRO A 9 -23.72 18.43 7.75
CA PRO A 9 -23.96 17.13 8.37
C PRO A 9 -23.96 15.99 7.35
N LEU A 10 -23.46 14.82 7.73
CA LEU A 10 -23.57 13.61 6.91
C LEU A 10 -25.00 13.08 7.00
N GLY A 11 -25.54 12.58 5.88
CA GLY A 11 -26.89 12.03 5.80
C GLY A 11 -27.33 11.76 4.37
N GLN A 12 -28.37 10.92 4.23
CA GLN A 12 -28.84 10.40 2.94
C GLN A 12 -29.42 11.48 2.01
N GLU A 13 -29.78 12.65 2.55
CA GLU A 13 -30.31 13.80 1.79
C GLU A 13 -29.22 14.82 1.38
N VAL A 14 -27.98 14.61 1.80
CA VAL A 14 -26.87 15.51 1.50
C VAL A 14 -26.12 15.01 0.27
N ALA A 15 -25.80 15.93 -0.65
CA ALA A 15 -24.99 15.66 -1.82
C ALA A 15 -23.72 16.52 -1.77
N LEU A 16 -22.68 15.96 -1.14
CA LEU A 16 -21.38 16.61 -0.99
C LEU A 16 -20.66 16.66 -2.34
N ASP A 17 -20.17 17.83 -2.71
CA ASP A 17 -19.22 17.97 -3.82
C ASP A 17 -17.84 17.40 -3.44
N TYR A 18 -16.92 17.35 -4.40
CA TYR A 18 -15.58 16.78 -4.19
C TYR A 18 -14.82 17.48 -3.05
N ARG A 19 -14.88 18.81 -3.00
CA ARG A 19 -14.15 19.61 -2.01
C ARG A 19 -14.72 19.38 -0.61
N GLN A 20 -16.04 19.36 -0.48
CA GLN A 20 -16.74 19.09 0.78
C GLN A 20 -16.44 17.66 1.27
N ALA A 21 -16.45 16.68 0.36
CA ALA A 21 -16.09 15.30 0.68
C ALA A 21 -14.64 15.17 1.17
N MET A 22 -13.69 15.87 0.52
CA MET A 22 -12.29 15.90 0.97
C MET A 22 -12.11 16.59 2.33
N ASN A 23 -12.86 17.67 2.61
CA ASN A 23 -12.86 18.30 3.93
C ASN A 23 -13.36 17.34 5.01
N TRP A 24 -14.45 16.62 4.73
CA TRP A 24 -14.95 15.57 5.61
C TRP A 24 -13.93 14.46 5.81
N LEU A 25 -13.25 14.02 4.75
CA LEU A 25 -12.22 12.99 4.87
C LEU A 25 -11.05 13.44 5.77
N CYS A 26 -10.60 14.69 5.63
CA CYS A 26 -9.60 15.28 6.53
C CYS A 26 -10.10 15.31 7.98
N HIS A 27 -11.35 15.73 8.20
CA HIS A 27 -11.97 15.74 9.52
C HIS A 27 -12.01 14.33 10.14
N LEU A 28 -12.52 13.33 9.43
CA LEU A 28 -12.54 11.94 9.88
C LEU A 28 -11.14 11.42 10.21
N THR A 29 -10.16 11.73 9.36
CA THR A 29 -8.75 11.34 9.60
C THR A 29 -8.26 11.88 10.93
N LEU A 30 -8.45 13.18 11.20
CA LEU A 30 -8.00 13.82 12.43
C LEU A 30 -8.77 13.30 13.65
N THR A 31 -10.08 13.16 13.55
CA THR A 31 -10.96 12.72 14.64
C THR A 31 -10.61 11.30 15.08
N HIS A 32 -10.48 10.36 14.13
CA HIS A 32 -10.15 8.97 14.45
C HIS A 32 -8.69 8.78 14.84
N THR A 33 -7.76 9.57 14.30
CA THR A 33 -6.35 9.52 14.74
C THR A 33 -6.21 10.01 16.18
N ARG A 34 -6.90 11.10 16.57
CA ARG A 34 -6.87 11.63 17.94
C ARG A 34 -7.56 10.73 18.95
N SER A 35 -8.66 10.10 18.54
CA SER A 35 -9.46 9.22 19.41
C SER A 35 -8.88 7.80 19.50
N ARG A 36 -7.72 7.55 18.88
CA ARG A 36 -7.10 6.23 18.87
C ARG A 36 -6.43 5.95 20.20
N ASP A 37 -7.06 5.09 20.98
CA ASP A 37 -6.44 4.52 22.17
C ASP A 37 -5.37 3.51 21.74
N GLN A 38 -4.13 3.71 22.18
CA GLN A 38 -3.02 2.80 21.88
C GLN A 38 -3.12 1.49 22.69
N SER A 39 -3.78 1.53 23.86
CA SER A 39 -3.99 0.37 24.71
C SER A 39 -5.16 -0.49 24.23
N CYS A 40 -6.16 0.13 23.59
CA CYS A 40 -7.27 -0.55 22.94
C CYS A 40 -7.53 0.05 21.55
N PRO A 41 -6.71 -0.30 20.52
CA PRO A 41 -6.81 0.24 19.15
C PRO A 41 -8.16 -0.02 18.47
N LEU A 42 -9.00 -0.85 19.09
CA LEU A 42 -10.22 -1.44 18.55
C LEU A 42 -11.47 -0.75 19.12
N SER A 43 -11.31 0.08 20.16
CA SER A 43 -12.39 0.66 20.96
C SER A 43 -13.39 1.55 20.21
N ASN A 44 -13.19 1.81 18.91
CA ASN A 44 -14.09 2.65 18.09
C ASN A 44 -14.17 2.19 16.63
N VAL A 45 -13.91 0.93 16.32
CA VAL A 45 -13.88 0.42 14.93
C VAL A 45 -15.22 0.52 14.26
N GLY A 46 -16.31 0.10 14.92
CA GLY A 46 -17.66 0.24 14.39
C GLY A 46 -17.95 1.69 13.98
N LYS A 47 -17.72 2.63 14.90
CA LYS A 47 -17.89 4.07 14.64
C LYS A 47 -17.02 4.59 13.49
N LEU A 48 -15.79 4.10 13.36
CA LEU A 48 -14.92 4.43 12.23
C LEU A 48 -15.54 3.96 10.92
N LEU A 49 -15.97 2.70 10.83
CA LEU A 49 -16.59 2.15 9.63
C LEU A 49 -17.88 2.89 9.28
N ASP A 50 -18.74 3.12 10.28
CA ASP A 50 -20.01 3.83 10.13
C ASP A 50 -19.79 5.25 9.61
N SER A 51 -18.77 5.96 10.09
CA SER A 51 -18.45 7.32 9.63
C SER A 51 -18.01 7.36 8.16
N PHE A 52 -17.27 6.35 7.71
CA PHE A 52 -16.84 6.23 6.31
C PHE A 52 -17.96 5.79 5.36
N ASP A 53 -18.93 5.03 5.89
CA ASP A 53 -20.15 4.65 5.16
C ASP A 53 -21.09 5.85 5.06
N ALA A 54 -21.32 6.59 6.15
CA ALA A 54 -22.08 7.84 6.15
C ALA A 54 -21.48 8.88 5.18
N LEU A 55 -20.14 9.01 5.12
CA LEU A 55 -19.49 9.87 4.14
C LEU A 55 -19.81 9.42 2.72
N LYS A 56 -19.66 8.12 2.42
CA LYS A 56 -19.94 7.55 1.10
C LYS A 56 -21.39 7.81 0.69
N ASP A 57 -22.32 7.65 1.62
CA ASP A 57 -23.76 7.83 1.40
C ASP A 57 -24.16 9.30 1.23
N SER A 58 -23.32 10.24 1.67
CA SER A 58 -23.54 11.68 1.52
C SER A 58 -22.90 12.26 0.25
N LEU A 59 -22.20 11.46 -0.56
CA LEU A 59 -21.51 11.96 -1.76
C LEU A 59 -22.47 12.33 -2.90
N SER A 60 -22.07 13.30 -3.73
CA SER A 60 -22.75 13.58 -4.99
C SER A 60 -22.76 12.36 -5.93
N PRO A 61 -23.74 12.24 -6.84
CA PRO A 61 -23.92 11.07 -7.70
C PRO A 61 -22.68 10.64 -8.49
N HIS A 62 -21.93 11.58 -9.09
CA HIS A 62 -20.74 11.31 -9.89
C HIS A 62 -19.56 10.81 -9.05
N LEU A 63 -19.50 11.19 -7.77
CA LEU A 63 -18.48 10.72 -6.84
C LEU A 63 -18.77 9.30 -6.34
N LYS A 64 -20.05 8.91 -6.27
CA LYS A 64 -20.49 7.56 -5.85
C LYS A 64 -20.32 6.50 -6.93
N ASP A 65 -20.58 6.88 -8.18
CA ASP A 65 -20.68 5.94 -9.29
C ASP A 65 -20.08 6.54 -10.56
N ARG A 66 -19.07 5.85 -11.09
CA ARG A 66 -18.37 6.19 -12.33
C ARG A 66 -19.31 6.37 -13.51
N GLN A 67 -20.44 5.65 -13.57
CA GLN A 67 -21.41 5.78 -14.67
C GLN A 67 -22.16 7.12 -14.65
N ARG A 68 -22.14 7.83 -13.52
CA ARG A 68 -22.77 9.15 -13.36
C ARG A 68 -21.81 10.32 -13.60
N CYS A 69 -20.55 10.05 -13.94
CA CYS A 69 -19.61 11.07 -14.37
C CYS A 69 -19.94 11.56 -15.78
N ALA A 70 -20.18 12.86 -15.95
CA ALA A 70 -20.49 13.49 -17.23
C ALA A 70 -19.28 14.20 -17.87
N SER A 71 -18.22 14.44 -17.11
CA SER A 71 -17.02 15.14 -17.56
C SER A 71 -15.72 14.43 -17.18
N ILE A 72 -14.60 14.79 -17.83
CA ILE A 72 -13.26 14.30 -17.43
C ILE A 72 -12.95 14.73 -15.99
N GLN A 73 -13.35 15.94 -15.60
CA GLN A 73 -13.20 16.42 -14.23
C GLN A 73 -13.95 15.51 -13.25
N ASP A 74 -15.20 15.14 -13.54
CA ASP A 74 -15.99 14.25 -12.69
C ASP A 74 -15.30 12.90 -12.49
N ILE A 75 -14.72 12.35 -13.57
CA ILE A 75 -13.99 11.07 -13.53
C ILE A 75 -12.73 11.20 -12.66
N GLN A 76 -12.00 12.31 -12.79
CA GLN A 76 -10.82 12.58 -11.99
C GLN A 76 -11.17 12.73 -10.51
N GLU A 77 -12.21 13.50 -10.19
CA GLU A 77 -12.71 13.70 -8.82
C GLU A 77 -13.17 12.37 -8.20
N HIS A 78 -13.92 11.57 -8.97
CA HIS A 78 -14.38 10.24 -8.53
C HIS A 78 -13.22 9.34 -8.13
N TYR A 79 -12.24 9.11 -9.02
CA TYR A 79 -11.12 8.24 -8.69
C TYR A 79 -10.14 8.84 -7.69
N SER A 80 -9.98 10.17 -7.65
CA SER A 80 -9.16 10.85 -6.65
C SER A 80 -9.75 10.67 -5.25
N LEU A 81 -11.07 10.87 -5.10
CA LEU A 81 -11.77 10.67 -3.84
C LEU A 81 -11.77 9.20 -3.44
N GLU A 82 -12.00 8.28 -4.38
CA GLU A 82 -11.97 6.84 -4.12
C GLU A 82 -10.59 6.42 -3.60
N LEU A 83 -9.50 6.87 -4.24
CA LEU A 83 -8.14 6.60 -3.79
C LEU A 83 -7.88 7.15 -2.38
N HIS A 84 -8.16 8.44 -2.14
CA HIS A 84 -7.94 9.05 -0.84
C HIS A 84 -8.76 8.40 0.27
N ARG A 85 -10.07 8.22 0.06
CA ARG A 85 -10.97 7.63 1.06
C ARG A 85 -10.54 6.21 1.42
N ASN A 86 -10.22 5.39 0.44
CA ASN A 86 -9.82 4.01 0.68
C ASN A 86 -8.45 3.92 1.36
N PHE A 87 -7.47 4.73 0.96
CA PHE A 87 -6.16 4.78 1.63
C PHE A 87 -6.28 5.26 3.08
N THR A 88 -7.09 6.27 3.36
CA THR A 88 -7.32 6.73 4.73
C THR A 88 -7.97 5.63 5.57
N LEU A 89 -9.02 4.99 5.03
CA LEU A 89 -9.70 3.90 5.73
C LEU A 89 -8.74 2.75 6.04
N SER A 90 -7.94 2.32 5.06
CA SER A 90 -6.96 1.25 5.28
C SER A 90 -5.91 1.66 6.31
N THR A 91 -5.43 2.91 6.26
CA THR A 91 -4.45 3.43 7.23
C THR A 91 -4.98 3.41 8.67
N LEU A 92 -6.23 3.84 8.87
CA LEU A 92 -6.89 3.80 10.19
C LEU A 92 -7.19 2.36 10.62
N CYS A 93 -7.44 1.47 9.67
CA CYS A 93 -7.70 0.05 9.91
C CYS A 93 -6.45 -0.81 10.09
N ARG A 94 -5.25 -0.27 9.81
CA ARG A 94 -3.97 -0.98 9.85
C ARG A 94 -3.66 -1.74 11.16
N PRO A 95 -4.13 -1.34 12.36
CA PRO A 95 -3.95 -2.13 13.59
C PRO A 95 -4.47 -3.57 13.52
N VAL A 96 -5.41 -3.89 12.63
CA VAL A 96 -5.90 -5.27 12.42
C VAL A 96 -4.79 -6.26 12.02
N LEU A 97 -3.68 -5.74 11.48
CA LEU A 97 -2.51 -6.54 11.14
C LEU A 97 -1.65 -6.94 12.35
N SER A 98 -1.86 -6.31 13.51
CA SER A 98 -1.14 -6.64 14.74
C SER A 98 -1.59 -7.99 15.30
N ARG A 99 -0.62 -8.82 15.70
CA ARG A 99 -0.87 -10.13 16.33
C ARG A 99 -1.68 -9.99 17.62
N GLN A 100 -1.37 -8.98 18.43
CA GLN A 100 -2.07 -8.70 19.69
C GLN A 100 -3.56 -8.43 19.46
N VAL A 101 -3.86 -7.66 18.41
CA VAL A 101 -5.23 -7.27 18.05
C VAL A 101 -6.05 -8.48 17.63
N ARG A 102 -5.51 -9.36 16.77
CA ARG A 102 -6.20 -10.57 16.32
C ARG A 102 -6.48 -11.58 17.44
N GLN A 103 -5.70 -11.57 18.51
CA GLN A 103 -5.87 -12.49 19.65
C GLN A 103 -6.86 -11.99 20.70
N THR A 104 -7.14 -10.68 20.74
CA THR A 104 -7.93 -10.04 21.81
C THR A 104 -9.42 -9.89 21.44
N LEU A 105 -9.75 -9.90 20.15
CA LEU A 105 -11.12 -9.74 19.66
C LEU A 105 -11.84 -11.08 19.51
N GLY A 106 -13.17 -11.02 19.52
CA GLY A 106 -14.00 -12.08 18.94
C GLY A 106 -13.63 -12.30 17.47
N THR A 107 -13.80 -13.53 17.00
CA THR A 107 -13.48 -13.92 15.62
C THR A 107 -14.21 -13.06 14.59
N ASP A 108 -15.45 -12.67 14.88
CA ASP A 108 -16.35 -12.06 13.91
C ASP A 108 -16.05 -10.57 13.68
N ASP A 109 -15.79 -9.80 14.74
CA ASP A 109 -15.41 -8.38 14.62
C ASP A 109 -14.03 -8.22 13.95
N SER A 110 -13.09 -9.12 14.26
CA SER A 110 -11.77 -9.16 13.60
C SER A 110 -11.89 -9.46 12.11
N ALA A 111 -12.76 -10.41 11.75
CA ALA A 111 -12.99 -10.80 10.37
C ALA A 111 -13.64 -9.66 9.57
N LEU A 112 -14.65 -8.99 10.14
CA LEU A 112 -15.28 -7.82 9.51
C LEU A 112 -14.26 -6.72 9.28
N TRP A 113 -13.46 -6.38 10.29
CA TRP A 113 -12.45 -5.33 10.15
C TRP A 113 -11.39 -5.68 9.10
N LEU A 114 -10.87 -6.91 9.13
CA LEU A 114 -9.91 -7.38 8.15
C LEU A 114 -10.48 -7.31 6.73
N SER A 115 -11.73 -7.73 6.55
CA SER A 115 -12.44 -7.65 5.27
C SER A 115 -12.55 -6.20 4.77
N ARG A 116 -12.94 -5.26 5.65
CA ARG A 116 -13.01 -3.83 5.31
C ARG A 116 -11.65 -3.24 4.97
N PHE A 117 -10.60 -3.64 5.69
CA PHE A 117 -9.23 -3.23 5.42
C PHE A 117 -8.76 -3.71 4.04
N GLN A 118 -8.90 -5.00 3.74
CA GLN A 118 -8.51 -5.58 2.45
C GLN A 118 -9.33 -4.99 1.28
N SER A 119 -10.64 -4.82 1.47
CA SER A 119 -11.49 -4.18 0.46
C SER A 119 -11.04 -2.75 0.18
N ALA A 120 -10.73 -1.96 1.20
CA ALA A 120 -10.22 -0.60 1.02
C ALA A 120 -8.90 -0.61 0.23
N LEU A 121 -7.94 -1.48 0.58
CA LEU A 121 -6.69 -1.59 -0.15
C LEU A 121 -6.91 -1.95 -1.65
N LYS A 122 -7.74 -2.97 -1.95
CA LYS A 122 -8.08 -3.36 -3.33
C LYS A 122 -8.65 -2.17 -4.11
N MET A 123 -9.66 -1.51 -3.56
CA MET A 123 -10.32 -0.37 -4.21
C MET A 123 -9.37 0.82 -4.38
N GLY A 124 -8.51 1.10 -3.39
CA GLY A 124 -7.49 2.15 -3.48
C GLY A 124 -6.50 1.92 -4.63
N VAL A 125 -5.98 0.71 -4.78
CA VAL A 125 -5.05 0.38 -5.89
C VAL A 125 -5.74 0.50 -7.24
N LEU A 126 -6.96 -0.04 -7.36
CA LEU A 126 -7.75 0.06 -8.59
C LEU A 126 -8.05 1.53 -8.97
N ALA A 127 -8.44 2.35 -8.00
CA ALA A 127 -8.67 3.78 -8.21
C ALA A 127 -7.40 4.49 -8.68
N PHE A 128 -6.23 4.18 -8.10
CA PHE A 128 -4.96 4.75 -8.54
C PHE A 128 -4.61 4.36 -9.98
N VAL A 129 -4.70 3.07 -10.32
CA VAL A 129 -4.44 2.59 -11.69
C VAL A 129 -5.36 3.27 -12.70
N ARG A 130 -6.66 3.36 -12.38
CA ARG A 130 -7.66 4.04 -13.22
C ARG A 130 -7.37 5.53 -13.36
N LEU A 131 -7.07 6.23 -12.27
CA LEU A 131 -6.74 7.66 -12.30
C LEU A 131 -5.49 7.94 -13.15
N ARG A 132 -4.46 7.09 -13.03
CA ARG A 132 -3.23 7.19 -13.83
C ARG A 132 -3.46 6.95 -15.31
N SER A 133 -4.38 6.05 -15.69
CA SER A 133 -4.70 5.78 -17.11
C SER A 133 -5.37 6.94 -17.84
N ILE A 134 -5.97 7.88 -17.12
CA ILE A 134 -6.74 9.00 -17.69
C ILE A 134 -6.13 10.38 -17.41
N SER A 135 -5.15 10.46 -16.49
CA SER A 135 -4.58 11.73 -16.06
C SER A 135 -3.16 11.59 -15.56
N ASN A 136 -2.28 12.46 -16.05
CA ASN A 136 -0.93 12.63 -15.51
C ASN A 136 -0.94 13.22 -14.08
N LEU A 137 -2.09 13.66 -13.57
CA LEU A 137 -2.21 14.14 -12.19
C LEU A 137 -1.83 13.06 -11.18
N ALA A 138 -2.19 11.79 -11.45
CA ALA A 138 -1.88 10.66 -10.57
C ALA A 138 -0.37 10.45 -10.38
N THR A 139 0.44 10.81 -11.38
CA THR A 139 1.88 10.59 -11.40
C THR A 139 2.67 11.82 -10.94
N ARG A 140 2.06 13.01 -10.97
CA ARG A 140 2.66 14.27 -10.52
C ARG A 140 2.36 14.63 -9.07
N SER A 141 1.33 14.02 -8.48
CA SER A 141 0.98 14.22 -7.07
C SER A 141 1.69 13.19 -6.20
N TRP A 142 2.54 13.66 -5.29
CA TRP A 142 3.18 12.80 -4.29
C TRP A 142 2.15 12.00 -3.48
N ALA A 143 1.03 12.62 -3.12
CA ALA A 143 -0.02 11.97 -2.34
C ALA A 143 -0.68 10.81 -3.09
N PHE A 144 -0.95 10.96 -4.40
CA PHE A 144 -1.56 9.87 -5.17
C PHE A 144 -0.63 8.68 -5.34
N VAL A 145 0.64 8.94 -5.68
CA VAL A 145 1.67 7.91 -5.78
C VAL A 145 1.84 7.19 -4.44
N HIS A 146 1.99 7.94 -3.36
CA HIS A 146 2.14 7.39 -2.02
C HIS A 146 0.96 6.50 -1.65
N ASN A 147 -0.27 6.98 -1.82
CA ASN A 147 -1.48 6.25 -1.47
C ASN A 147 -1.61 4.96 -2.28
N GLY A 148 -1.36 5.01 -3.59
CA GLY A 148 -1.45 3.84 -4.48
C GLY A 148 -0.41 2.77 -4.13
N LEU A 149 0.86 3.16 -4.02
CA LEU A 149 1.96 2.25 -3.68
C LEU A 149 1.80 1.64 -2.28
N SER A 150 1.48 2.48 -1.29
CA SER A 150 1.26 2.04 0.08
C SER A 150 0.11 1.05 0.21
N SER A 151 -0.97 1.29 -0.54
CA SER A 151 -2.11 0.39 -0.56
C SER A 151 -1.74 -0.96 -1.17
N ALA A 152 -1.02 -0.96 -2.30
CA ALA A 152 -0.59 -2.20 -2.93
C ALA A 152 0.42 -2.98 -2.10
N LEU A 153 1.36 -2.29 -1.46
CA LEU A 153 2.35 -2.92 -0.59
C LEU A 153 1.68 -3.57 0.62
N SER A 154 0.77 -2.84 1.28
CA SER A 154 -0.02 -3.39 2.39
C SER A 154 -0.86 -4.59 1.95
N LEU A 155 -1.43 -4.53 0.75
CA LEU A 155 -2.22 -5.62 0.18
C LEU A 155 -1.39 -6.87 -0.05
N ALA A 156 -0.18 -6.70 -0.59
CA ALA A 156 0.76 -7.79 -0.81
C ALA A 156 1.18 -8.47 0.52
N PHE A 157 1.28 -7.73 1.62
CA PHE A 157 1.56 -8.32 2.93
C PHE A 157 0.35 -8.99 3.61
N THR A 158 -0.87 -8.72 3.15
CA THR A 158 -2.06 -9.47 3.60
C THR A 158 -2.31 -10.75 2.84
N ARG A 159 -1.38 -11.17 1.98
CA ARG A 159 -1.48 -12.35 1.10
C ARG A 159 -1.89 -13.65 1.81
N HIS A 160 -1.42 -13.88 3.04
CA HIS A 160 -1.75 -15.10 3.79
C HIS A 160 -3.18 -15.12 4.35
N LEU A 161 -3.93 -14.03 4.19
CA LEU A 161 -5.25 -13.84 4.79
C LEU A 161 -6.40 -14.00 3.78
N ASP A 162 -6.12 -14.01 2.48
CA ASP A 162 -7.13 -14.22 1.43
C ASP A 162 -6.44 -14.64 0.10
N ASP A 163 -6.73 -15.82 -0.43
CA ASP A 163 -6.08 -16.43 -1.60
C ASP A 163 -6.81 -16.14 -2.92
N SER A 164 -7.32 -14.91 -3.07
CA SER A 164 -8.11 -14.55 -4.26
C SER A 164 -7.21 -14.24 -5.47
N LYS A 165 -7.54 -14.82 -6.64
CA LYS A 165 -6.82 -14.57 -7.91
C LYS A 165 -6.73 -13.08 -8.25
N ASP A 166 -7.77 -12.32 -7.90
CA ASP A 166 -7.92 -10.88 -8.09
C ASP A 166 -6.72 -10.05 -7.57
N PHE A 167 -6.08 -10.48 -6.47
CA PHE A 167 -4.95 -9.73 -5.89
C PHE A 167 -3.77 -9.60 -6.85
N GLY A 168 -3.47 -10.67 -7.59
CA GLY A 168 -2.27 -10.74 -8.44
C GLY A 168 -2.42 -9.91 -9.69
N GLU A 169 -3.62 -9.92 -10.25
CA GLU A 169 -3.96 -9.11 -11.40
C GLU A 169 -3.91 -7.62 -11.07
N ILE A 170 -4.44 -7.21 -9.91
CA ILE A 170 -4.41 -5.82 -9.45
C ILE A 170 -2.95 -5.35 -9.23
N GLN A 171 -2.11 -6.17 -8.60
CA GLN A 171 -0.70 -5.85 -8.39
C GLN A 171 0.08 -5.78 -9.71
N ALA A 172 -0.16 -6.73 -10.62
CA ALA A 172 0.46 -6.74 -11.94
C ALA A 172 0.08 -5.50 -12.75
N GLN A 173 -1.20 -5.10 -12.71
CA GLN A 173 -1.68 -3.87 -13.36
C GLN A 173 -0.99 -2.63 -12.78
N LEU A 174 -0.79 -2.56 -11.46
CA LEU A 174 -0.07 -1.46 -10.84
C LEU A 174 1.40 -1.42 -11.25
N VAL A 175 2.12 -2.54 -11.14
CA VAL A 175 3.54 -2.63 -11.47
C VAL A 175 3.76 -2.27 -12.94
N LYS A 176 2.91 -2.80 -13.83
CA LYS A 176 2.91 -2.45 -15.26
C LYS A 176 2.70 -0.95 -15.45
N SER A 177 1.62 -0.39 -14.88
CA SER A 177 1.28 1.02 -15.04
C SER A 177 2.39 1.95 -14.53
N LEU A 178 3.07 1.59 -13.44
CA LEU A 178 4.18 2.35 -12.87
C LEU A 178 5.47 2.22 -13.70
N SER A 179 5.77 1.03 -14.23
CA SER A 179 6.97 0.78 -15.04
C SER A 179 6.88 1.39 -16.44
N GLU A 180 5.68 1.52 -17.00
CA GLU A 180 5.46 2.22 -18.29
C GLU A 180 5.72 3.74 -18.20
N GLY A 181 5.85 4.30 -17.00
CA GLY A 181 6.19 5.73 -16.80
C GLY A 181 7.51 5.94 -16.07
N ASP A 182 8.43 4.96 -16.15
CA ASP A 182 9.75 4.97 -15.49
C ASP A 182 10.76 5.95 -16.12
N GLU A 183 10.39 6.65 -17.20
CA GLU A 183 11.20 7.75 -17.77
C GLU A 183 11.30 8.97 -16.83
N ASP A 184 10.56 8.99 -15.72
CA ASP A 184 10.57 10.03 -14.69
C ASP A 184 11.27 9.56 -13.38
N ALA A 185 12.39 8.84 -13.49
CA ALA A 185 13.18 8.29 -12.37
C ALA A 185 13.52 9.31 -11.25
N GLY A 186 13.49 10.62 -11.54
CA GLY A 186 13.67 11.70 -10.57
C GLY A 186 12.44 12.06 -9.71
N ARG A 187 11.26 11.48 -9.96
CA ARG A 187 10.00 11.85 -9.26
C ARG A 187 9.66 10.99 -8.05
N PHE A 188 10.22 9.79 -7.95
CA PHE A 188 9.95 8.89 -6.83
C PHE A 188 10.93 9.13 -5.66
N SER A 189 10.44 9.13 -4.43
CA SER A 189 11.30 9.08 -3.25
C SER A 189 12.02 7.74 -3.17
N ALA A 190 13.07 7.64 -2.34
CA ALA A 190 13.74 6.38 -2.08
C ALA A 190 12.75 5.32 -1.57
N ALA A 191 11.86 5.68 -0.64
CA ALA A 191 10.78 4.81 -0.16
C ALA A 191 9.85 4.30 -1.29
N HIS A 192 9.46 5.16 -2.23
CA HIS A 192 8.62 4.74 -3.36
C HIS A 192 9.34 3.75 -4.29
N ARG A 193 10.64 3.96 -4.55
CA ARG A 193 11.44 3.00 -5.32
C ARG A 193 11.58 1.66 -4.59
N LYS A 194 11.81 1.68 -3.27
CA LYS A 194 11.85 0.47 -2.44
C LYS A 194 10.51 -0.27 -2.47
N ALA A 195 9.39 0.43 -2.34
CA ALA A 195 8.06 -0.15 -2.41
C ALA A 195 7.79 -0.79 -3.78
N LEU A 196 8.13 -0.12 -4.88
CA LEU A 196 7.95 -0.66 -6.23
C LEU A 196 8.82 -1.92 -6.45
N LYS A 197 10.07 -1.90 -5.99
CA LYS A 197 10.97 -3.06 -6.04
C LYS A 197 10.43 -4.23 -5.21
N ALA A 198 9.99 -3.98 -3.98
CA ALA A 198 9.38 -4.99 -3.13
C ALA A 198 8.14 -5.62 -3.79
N LEU A 199 7.29 -4.80 -4.40
CA LEU A 199 6.13 -5.28 -5.15
C LEU A 199 6.50 -6.18 -6.33
N LYS A 200 7.57 -5.87 -7.06
CA LYS A 200 8.08 -6.72 -8.16
C LYS A 200 8.58 -8.06 -7.62
N VAL A 201 9.39 -8.04 -6.56
CA VAL A 201 9.91 -9.27 -5.93
C VAL A 201 8.78 -10.17 -5.41
N LEU A 202 7.79 -9.59 -4.73
CA LEU A 202 6.61 -10.33 -4.24
C LEU A 202 5.77 -10.94 -5.39
N GLN A 203 5.72 -10.26 -6.54
CA GLN A 203 5.03 -10.76 -7.73
C GLN A 203 5.80 -11.91 -8.40
N ASP A 204 7.13 -11.82 -8.46
CA ASP A 204 7.98 -12.85 -9.04
C ASP A 204 7.96 -14.13 -8.18
N ALA A 205 8.05 -13.99 -6.85
CA ALA A 205 7.90 -15.09 -5.91
C ALA A 205 6.57 -15.84 -6.10
N ARG A 206 5.47 -15.09 -6.30
CA ARG A 206 4.14 -15.67 -6.60
C ARG A 206 4.12 -16.47 -7.90
N THR A 207 4.75 -15.95 -8.95
CA THR A 207 4.76 -16.60 -10.27
C THR A 207 5.63 -17.86 -10.24
N GLY A 208 6.70 -17.84 -9.45
CA GLY A 208 7.57 -19.00 -9.21
C GLY A 208 6.89 -20.14 -8.45
N GLU A 209 6.12 -19.85 -7.40
CA GLU A 209 5.37 -20.87 -6.63
C GLU A 209 4.29 -21.59 -7.45
N LEU A 210 3.63 -20.88 -8.37
CA LEU A 210 2.68 -21.51 -9.31
C LEU A 210 3.38 -22.44 -10.31
N ALA A 211 4.66 -22.19 -10.65
CA ALA A 211 5.43 -23.02 -11.57
C ALA A 211 6.00 -24.28 -10.88
N THR A 212 6.41 -24.19 -9.62
CA THR A 212 6.99 -25.33 -8.86
C THR A 212 5.96 -26.35 -8.39
N THR A 213 4.67 -26.01 -8.36
CA THR A 213 3.60 -26.98 -8.03
C THR A 213 3.33 -27.98 -9.18
N GLY A 214 3.99 -27.83 -10.34
CA GLY A 214 3.85 -28.70 -11.51
C GLY A 214 4.97 -29.72 -11.76
N GLN A 215 6.05 -29.73 -10.99
CA GLN A 215 7.15 -30.69 -11.16
C GLN A 215 7.76 -31.12 -9.83
N VAL A 216 7.27 -32.24 -9.29
CA VAL A 216 8.06 -33.08 -8.39
C VAL A 216 9.13 -33.75 -9.25
N GLY A 217 10.30 -33.12 -9.34
CA GLY A 217 11.48 -33.64 -10.00
C GLY A 217 12.71 -33.16 -9.24
N ALA A 218 13.35 -34.06 -8.51
CA ALA A 218 14.53 -33.82 -7.70
C ALA A 218 15.62 -33.06 -8.48
N VAL A 219 16.13 -31.97 -7.91
CA VAL A 219 17.36 -31.34 -8.42
C VAL A 219 18.41 -31.25 -7.34
N HIS A 220 19.41 -32.09 -7.60
CA HIS A 220 20.74 -32.23 -7.06
C HIS A 220 21.54 -30.91 -7.11
N CYS A 221 22.17 -30.53 -6.00
CA CYS A 221 23.16 -29.45 -5.96
C CYS A 221 24.45 -29.87 -6.68
N PRO A 222 25.08 -28.98 -7.48
CA PRO A 222 26.50 -29.08 -7.74
C PRO A 222 27.30 -28.00 -6.99
N ASN A 223 28.36 -28.47 -6.36
CA ASN A 223 29.48 -27.72 -5.80
C ASN A 223 30.46 -27.28 -6.92
N TYR A 224 31.51 -26.53 -6.51
CA TYR A 224 32.71 -26.02 -7.20
C TYR A 224 32.63 -24.52 -7.56
N ALA A 225 33.34 -23.60 -6.91
CA ALA A 225 34.78 -23.40 -6.60
C ALA A 225 35.57 -22.68 -7.72
N GLY A 226 36.06 -21.47 -7.39
CA GLY A 226 37.24 -20.70 -7.84
C GLY A 226 37.64 -20.64 -9.32
N ASP A 227 37.69 -19.44 -9.92
CA ASP A 227 38.95 -18.68 -10.17
C ASP A 227 38.74 -17.34 -10.92
N ASP A 228 39.82 -16.55 -10.93
CA ASP A 228 40.04 -15.11 -11.10
C ASP A 228 39.60 -14.33 -12.39
N VAL A 229 39.17 -13.09 -12.11
CA VAL A 229 39.44 -11.74 -12.69
C VAL A 229 39.98 -11.56 -14.12
N ILE A 230 39.28 -10.77 -14.95
CA ILE A 230 39.86 -9.73 -15.84
C ILE A 230 38.97 -8.46 -15.85
N PHE A 231 39.60 -7.31 -15.60
CA PHE A 231 39.07 -5.94 -15.70
C PHE A 231 38.79 -5.52 -17.15
N GLN A 232 37.66 -4.86 -17.40
CA GLN A 232 37.54 -3.92 -18.51
C GLN A 232 36.73 -2.69 -18.09
N GLU A 233 37.43 -1.56 -18.01
CA GLU A 233 36.89 -0.24 -17.73
C GLU A 233 35.89 0.18 -18.82
N GLY A 234 34.66 0.47 -18.39
CA GLY A 234 33.62 1.13 -19.17
C GLY A 234 32.93 2.15 -18.27
N MET A 235 33.37 3.40 -18.39
CA MET A 235 32.92 4.57 -17.64
C MET A 235 31.45 4.89 -17.95
N PHE A 236 30.50 4.40 -17.15
CA PHE A 236 29.11 4.91 -17.09
C PHE A 236 28.51 4.67 -15.70
N ASP A 237 28.02 5.75 -15.09
CA ASP A 237 27.17 5.86 -13.89
C ASP A 237 27.56 5.05 -12.65
N LEU A 238 28.15 5.73 -11.66
CA LEU A 238 28.24 5.26 -10.28
C LEU A 238 26.82 4.92 -9.76
N PRO A 239 26.48 3.65 -9.49
CA PRO A 239 25.26 3.34 -8.79
C PRO A 239 25.40 3.82 -7.35
N ASP A 240 24.37 4.53 -6.89
CA ASP A 240 24.23 4.98 -5.51
C ASP A 240 24.37 3.77 -4.56
N SER A 241 25.51 3.68 -3.87
CA SER A 241 25.97 2.50 -3.11
C SER A 241 24.98 2.06 -2.00
N SER A 242 24.03 2.92 -1.64
CA SER A 242 22.93 2.60 -0.71
C SER A 242 21.84 1.70 -1.30
N MET A 243 21.68 1.65 -2.63
CA MET A 243 20.61 0.90 -3.30
C MET A 243 20.97 -0.57 -3.54
N LEU A 244 22.27 -0.89 -3.73
CA LEU A 244 22.73 -2.26 -3.99
C LEU A 244 22.45 -3.22 -2.82
N GLY A 245 22.53 -2.73 -1.58
CA GLY A 245 22.19 -3.51 -0.39
C GLY A 245 20.69 -3.80 -0.22
N VAL A 246 19.82 -2.94 -0.77
CA VAL A 246 18.36 -3.13 -0.70
C VAL A 246 17.91 -4.23 -1.67
N ASP A 247 18.54 -4.32 -2.84
CA ASP A 247 18.19 -5.28 -3.88
C ASP A 247 18.53 -6.72 -3.49
N ASP A 248 19.70 -6.92 -2.86
CA ASP A 248 20.12 -8.22 -2.34
C ASP A 248 19.30 -8.64 -1.10
N TRP A 249 18.97 -7.67 -0.24
CA TRP A 249 18.12 -7.90 0.92
C TRP A 249 16.68 -8.25 0.53
N LEU A 250 16.03 -7.52 -0.38
CA LEU A 250 14.63 -7.82 -0.78
C LEU A 250 14.47 -9.23 -1.35
N ARG A 251 15.53 -9.77 -1.99
CA ARG A 251 15.56 -11.14 -2.52
C ARG A 251 15.71 -12.20 -1.43
N THR A 252 16.37 -11.87 -0.34
CA THR A 252 16.65 -12.76 0.80
C THR A 252 15.73 -12.52 1.99
N PHE A 253 14.88 -11.49 1.92
CA PHE A 253 13.99 -11.10 2.99
C PHE A 253 12.87 -12.13 3.16
N ASP A 254 12.91 -12.80 4.30
CA ASP A 254 11.85 -13.70 4.72
C ASP A 254 10.64 -12.87 5.16
N PHE A 255 9.71 -12.65 4.23
CA PHE A 255 8.48 -11.91 4.49
C PHE A 255 7.56 -12.59 5.52
N ASP A 256 7.77 -13.89 5.80
CA ASP A 256 7.02 -14.66 6.80
C ASP A 256 7.63 -14.56 8.21
N ALA A 257 8.92 -14.19 8.32
CA ALA A 257 9.59 -13.99 9.61
C ALA A 257 9.19 -12.69 10.32
N PHE A 258 8.57 -11.74 9.62
CA PHE A 258 8.17 -10.43 10.15
C PHE A 258 6.65 -10.26 10.17
N SER A 259 6.14 -9.41 11.06
CA SER A 259 4.73 -9.02 10.95
C SER A 259 4.53 -8.17 9.68
N PRO A 260 3.40 -8.30 8.96
CA PRO A 260 3.04 -7.45 7.81
C PRO A 260 3.22 -5.94 8.07
N LEU A 261 3.04 -5.53 9.32
CA LEU A 261 3.16 -4.14 9.75
C LEU A 261 4.61 -3.66 9.78
N ASP A 262 5.52 -4.52 10.26
CA ASP A 262 6.94 -4.20 10.42
C ASP A 262 7.63 -4.14 9.06
N ALA A 263 7.35 -5.10 8.18
CA ALA A 263 7.84 -5.11 6.80
C ALA A 263 7.43 -3.83 6.05
N TYR A 264 6.16 -3.42 6.17
CA TYR A 264 5.69 -2.16 5.59
C TYR A 264 6.42 -0.94 6.16
N ASN A 265 6.52 -0.82 7.50
CA ASN A 265 7.13 0.35 8.13
C ASN A 265 8.59 0.53 7.70
N PHE A 266 9.31 -0.57 7.54
CA PHE A 266 10.69 -0.56 7.11
C PHE A 266 10.85 -0.14 5.64
N ILE A 267 10.04 -0.70 4.74
CA ILE A 267 10.09 -0.36 3.31
C ILE A 267 9.73 1.11 3.07
N MET A 268 8.75 1.62 3.83
CA MET A 268 8.28 3.00 3.73
C MET A 268 9.11 4.01 4.54
N SER A 269 10.11 3.55 5.30
CA SER A 269 11.08 4.40 6.00
C SER A 269 12.18 4.87 5.04
N ASP A 270 12.77 6.03 5.28
CA ASP A 270 13.97 6.49 4.55
C ASP A 270 15.27 5.85 5.07
N GLN A 271 15.20 5.03 6.12
CA GLN A 271 16.35 4.32 6.65
C GLN A 271 16.86 3.28 5.64
N ALA A 272 18.17 3.25 5.43
CA ALA A 272 18.85 2.18 4.70
C ALA A 272 18.78 0.90 5.54
N PRO A 273 18.65 -0.29 4.91
CA PRO A 273 18.76 -1.53 5.65
C PRO A 273 20.10 -1.58 6.37
N ALA A 274 20.07 -1.82 7.67
CA ALA A 274 21.28 -2.14 8.41
C ALA A 274 21.88 -3.38 7.73
N GLY A 275 23.04 -3.21 7.10
CA GLY A 275 23.73 -4.33 6.47
C GLY A 275 24.00 -5.44 7.49
N PRO A 276 24.29 -6.67 7.04
CA PRO A 276 24.55 -7.82 7.91
C PRO A 276 25.70 -7.64 8.94
N ASN A 277 26.41 -6.51 8.93
CA ASN A 277 27.57 -6.22 9.78
C ASN A 277 27.36 -5.04 10.76
N ALA A 278 26.13 -4.71 11.16
CA ALA A 278 25.89 -3.73 12.23
C ALA A 278 25.98 -4.33 13.64
N GLY A 279 26.89 -5.31 13.85
CA GLY A 279 27.06 -6.02 15.10
C GLY A 279 28.52 -6.33 15.39
N THR A 280 29.35 -5.30 15.57
CA THR A 280 30.62 -5.37 16.31
C THR A 280 31.17 -3.97 16.55
N TRP A 281 30.76 -3.35 17.65
CA TRP A 281 31.56 -2.39 18.41
C TRP A 281 31.31 -2.77 19.88
N ALA A 282 32.00 -3.82 20.34
CA ALA A 282 33.23 -3.72 21.11
C ALA A 282 32.96 -3.17 22.51
N GLU A 283 32.70 -4.10 23.45
CA GLU A 283 33.11 -3.94 24.84
C GLU A 283 34.60 -3.60 24.88
N THR A 284 34.94 -2.47 25.49
CA THR A 284 36.11 -2.27 26.35
C THR A 284 35.88 -1.01 27.18
#